data_AF-A0A3D1VSX7-F1
#
_entry.id   AF-A0A3D1VSX7-F1
#
_cell.length_a   1.000
_cell.length_b   1.000
_cell.length_c   1.000
_cell.angle_alpha   90.00
_cell.angle_beta   90.00
_cell.angle_gamma   90.00
#
_symmetry.space_group_name_H-M   'P 1'
#
loop_
_entity.id
_entity.type
_entity.pdbx_description
1 polymer ?
#
loop_
_entity_poly.entity_id
_entity_poly.type
_entity_poly.pdbx_seq_one_letter_code
_entity_poly.pdbx_strand_id
1 'polypeptide(L)'
;MAIIFQAWHLSFLFQIQGPTAQPMDRGVLFLVIAFLFSAILAHRFWRENRRLEGAMVAQIRDQNFYFGSYRKAWSKLNTSACLLDRTSGVVIKATPTWIQEGLPLEGQRLSTLDLTFETHLKALKPLEDGRVPTSLDITIKGKPYKMEALEEEALGIILVQPKH
;
A
#
# COMPACT_ATOMS: atom_id res chain seq x y z
N MET A 1 20.35 4.71 -41.71
CA MET A 1 21.04 3.42 -41.39
C MET A 1 20.07 2.31 -40.96
N ALA A 2 18.80 2.30 -41.42
CA ALA A 2 17.80 1.28 -41.06
C ALA A 2 17.28 0.45 -42.25
N ILE A 3 17.60 0.86 -43.49
CA ILE A 3 17.05 0.25 -44.71
C ILE A 3 17.91 -0.93 -45.21
N ILE A 4 19.22 -0.92 -44.92
CA ILE A 4 20.16 -1.96 -45.39
C ILE A 4 20.01 -3.26 -44.59
N PHE A 5 19.53 -3.20 -43.33
CA PHE A 5 19.34 -4.39 -42.49
C PHE A 5 18.06 -5.17 -42.81
N GLN A 6 17.06 -4.55 -43.44
CA GLN A 6 15.80 -5.21 -43.83
C GLN A 6 15.95 -6.03 -45.12
N ALA A 7 16.80 -5.59 -46.05
CA ALA A 7 17.03 -6.31 -47.30
C ALA A 7 17.73 -7.67 -47.07
N TRP A 8 18.61 -7.76 -46.07
CA TRP A 8 19.36 -8.98 -45.78
C TRP A 8 18.49 -10.09 -45.16
N HIS A 9 17.48 -9.74 -44.36
CA HIS A 9 16.52 -10.72 -43.84
C HIS A 9 15.58 -11.28 -44.91
N LEU A 10 15.24 -10.48 -45.92
CA LEU A 10 14.41 -10.90 -47.05
C LEU A 10 15.16 -11.83 -48.01
N SER A 11 16.46 -11.59 -48.25
CA SER A 11 17.27 -12.47 -49.11
C SER A 11 17.59 -13.83 -48.46
N PHE A 12 17.76 -13.88 -47.13
CA PHE A 12 18.06 -15.13 -46.44
C PHE A 12 16.86 -16.09 -46.38
N LEU A 13 15.63 -15.57 -46.41
CA LEU A 13 14.41 -16.39 -46.46
C LEU A 13 14.11 -16.95 -47.86
N PHE A 14 14.67 -16.36 -48.93
CA PHE A 14 14.46 -16.84 -50.29
C PHE A 14 15.43 -17.95 -50.73
N GLN A 15 16.56 -18.11 -50.04
CA GLN A 15 17.62 -19.04 -50.46
C GLN A 15 17.48 -20.46 -49.89
N ILE A 16 16.49 -20.72 -49.04
CA ILE A 16 16.11 -22.07 -48.57
C ILE A 16 15.01 -22.66 -49.47
N GLN A 17 15.07 -22.41 -50.77
CA GLN A 17 14.14 -23.00 -51.75
C GLN A 17 14.87 -24.08 -52.56
N GLY A 18 14.91 -25.29 -51.97
CA GLY A 18 14.97 -26.53 -52.75
C GLY A 18 13.66 -26.75 -53.54
N PRO A 19 13.64 -27.66 -54.52
CA PRO A 19 12.56 -27.75 -55.49
C PRO A 19 11.24 -28.19 -54.82
N THR A 20 10.19 -27.42 -55.10
CA THR A 20 8.76 -27.74 -54.90
C THR A 20 8.34 -28.23 -53.51
N ALA A 21 8.40 -27.34 -52.50
CA ALA A 21 7.61 -27.51 -51.28
C ALA A 21 6.14 -27.15 -51.56
N GLN A 22 5.21 -28.09 -51.33
CA GLN A 22 3.77 -27.93 -51.53
C GLN A 22 3.21 -26.82 -50.60
N PRO A 23 2.05 -26.20 -50.90
CA PRO A 23 1.47 -25.13 -50.06
C PRO A 23 1.29 -25.54 -48.58
N MET A 24 1.21 -26.84 -48.30
CA MET A 24 1.13 -27.42 -46.96
C MET A 24 2.41 -27.22 -46.13
N ASP A 25 3.61 -27.23 -46.75
CA ASP A 25 4.90 -27.03 -46.05
C ASP A 25 5.10 -25.60 -45.55
N ARG A 26 4.57 -24.61 -46.27
CA ARG A 26 4.65 -23.20 -45.87
C ARG A 26 3.79 -22.92 -44.63
N GLY A 27 2.61 -23.53 -44.54
CA GLY A 27 1.73 -23.40 -43.37
C GLY A 27 2.36 -23.98 -42.09
N VAL A 28 3.04 -25.13 -42.22
CA VAL A 28 3.79 -25.74 -41.10
C VAL A 28 4.95 -24.85 -40.67
N LEU A 29 5.70 -24.27 -41.60
CA LEU A 29 6.78 -23.33 -41.30
C LEU A 29 6.28 -22.10 -40.50
N PHE A 30 5.15 -21.51 -40.91
CA PHE A 30 4.54 -20.38 -40.18
C PHE A 30 4.08 -20.78 -38.77
N LEU A 31 3.52 -21.98 -38.60
CA LEU A 31 3.15 -22.50 -37.29
C LEU A 31 4.37 -22.68 -36.38
N VAL A 32 5.48 -23.20 -36.91
CA VAL A 32 6.72 -23.36 -36.16
C VAL A 32 7.30 -22.00 -35.75
N ILE A 33 7.31 -21.02 -36.66
CA ILE A 33 7.77 -19.65 -36.37
C ILE A 33 6.87 -18.98 -35.32
N ALA A 34 5.54 -19.10 -35.46
CA ALA A 34 4.60 -18.57 -34.48
C ALA A 34 4.79 -19.21 -33.10
N PHE A 35 5.00 -20.53 -33.05
CA PHE A 35 5.26 -21.25 -31.80
C PHE A 35 6.57 -20.79 -31.13
N LEU A 36 7.64 -20.62 -31.91
CA LEU A 36 8.91 -20.08 -31.43
C LEU A 36 8.75 -18.65 -30.90
N PHE A 37 7.99 -17.81 -31.59
CA PHE A 37 7.74 -16.44 -31.15
C PHE A 37 6.91 -16.38 -29.87
N SER A 38 5.86 -17.20 -29.76
CA SER A 38 5.07 -17.37 -28.54
C SER A 38 5.92 -17.88 -27.38
N ALA A 39 6.82 -18.84 -27.61
CA ALA A 39 7.73 -19.34 -26.58
C ALA A 39 8.71 -18.26 -26.09
N ILE A 40 9.25 -17.44 -26.99
CA ILE A 40 10.14 -16.33 -26.63
C ILE A 40 9.40 -15.25 -25.82
N LEU A 41 8.19 -14.88 -26.25
CA LEU A 41 7.36 -13.91 -25.53
C LEU A 41 6.96 -14.43 -24.15
N ALA A 42 6.53 -15.69 -24.05
CA ALA A 42 6.20 -16.33 -22.79
C ALA A 42 7.41 -16.37 -21.84
N HIS A 43 8.60 -16.67 -22.36
CA HIS A 43 9.82 -16.67 -21.55
C HIS A 43 10.19 -15.26 -21.05
N ARG A 44 10.07 -14.22 -21.90
CA ARG A 44 10.31 -12.83 -21.49
C ARG A 44 9.30 -12.37 -20.44
N PHE A 45 8.03 -12.69 -20.64
CA PHE A 45 6.97 -12.37 -19.69
C PHE A 45 7.19 -13.06 -18.34
N TRP A 46 7.54 -14.35 -18.36
CA TRP A 46 7.87 -15.10 -17.14
C TRP A 46 9.04 -14.46 -16.37
N ARG A 47 10.11 -14.05 -17.07
CA ARG A 47 11.25 -13.38 -16.44
C ARG A 47 10.86 -12.04 -15.80
N GLU A 48 10.02 -11.26 -16.46
CA GLU A 48 9.59 -9.97 -15.93
C GLU A 48 8.64 -10.16 -14.74
N ASN A 49 7.72 -11.12 -14.81
CA ASN A 49 6.84 -11.46 -13.71
C ASN A 49 7.63 -11.89 -12.47
N ARG A 50 8.67 -12.72 -12.63
CA ARG A 50 9.56 -13.13 -11.52
C ARG A 50 10.32 -11.97 -10.89
N ARG A 51 10.69 -10.95 -11.68
CA ARG A 51 11.34 -9.73 -11.17
C ARG A 51 10.35 -8.89 -10.37
N LEU A 52 9.13 -8.71 -10.88
CA LEU A 52 8.08 -7.96 -10.20
C LEU A 52 7.69 -8.65 -8.89
N GLU A 53 7.50 -9.97 -8.89
CA GLU A 53 7.30 -10.76 -7.67
C GLU A 53 8.43 -10.54 -6.66
N GLY A 54 9.69 -10.58 -7.10
CA GLY A 54 10.85 -10.30 -6.25
C GLY A 54 10.85 -8.88 -5.68
N ALA A 55 10.51 -7.88 -6.48
CA ALA A 55 10.42 -6.49 -6.05
C ALA A 55 9.28 -6.27 -5.04
N MET A 56 8.12 -6.87 -5.27
CA MET A 56 7.00 -6.82 -4.32
C MET A 56 7.36 -7.47 -2.99
N VAL A 57 8.01 -8.64 -3.00
CA VAL A 57 8.46 -9.31 -1.76
C VAL A 57 9.47 -8.45 -1.00
N ALA A 58 10.41 -7.79 -1.70
CA ALA A 58 11.36 -6.87 -1.08
C ALA A 58 10.64 -5.66 -0.45
N GLN A 59 9.70 -5.06 -1.16
CA GLN A 59 8.90 -3.93 -0.66
C GLN A 59 8.08 -4.31 0.58
N ILE A 60 7.41 -5.47 0.57
CA ILE A 60 6.65 -5.97 1.72
C ILE A 60 7.57 -6.19 2.92
N ARG A 61 8.76 -6.77 2.71
CA ARG A 61 9.74 -6.97 3.78
C ARG A 61 10.20 -5.64 4.37
N ASP A 62 10.50 -4.67 3.54
CA ASP A 62 10.97 -3.36 3.99
C ASP A 62 9.86 -2.62 4.75
N GLN A 63 8.61 -2.63 4.24
CA GLN A 63 7.45 -2.11 4.96
C GLN A 63 7.26 -2.77 6.32
N ASN A 64 7.34 -4.11 6.40
CA ASN A 64 7.25 -4.84 7.65
C ASN A 64 8.37 -4.49 8.63
N PHE A 65 9.59 -4.25 8.14
CA PHE A 65 10.70 -3.80 8.97
C PHE A 65 10.44 -2.39 9.54
N TYR A 66 10.00 -1.45 8.71
CA TYR A 66 9.63 -0.10 9.16
C TYR A 66 8.47 -0.15 10.15
N PHE A 67 7.36 -0.83 9.85
CA PHE A 67 6.25 -1.01 10.79
C PHE A 67 6.68 -1.68 12.10
N GLY A 68 7.61 -2.64 12.03
CA GLY A 68 8.22 -3.27 13.21
C GLY A 68 8.99 -2.27 14.06
N SER A 69 9.80 -1.41 13.45
CA SER A 69 10.54 -0.36 14.15
C SER A 69 9.62 0.67 14.81
N TYR A 70 8.60 1.17 14.10
CA TYR A 70 7.58 2.07 14.65
C TYR A 70 6.78 1.42 15.77
N ARG A 71 6.44 0.13 15.64
CA ARG A 71 5.78 -0.63 16.72
C ARG A 71 6.65 -0.69 17.98
N LYS A 72 7.96 -0.92 17.82
CA LYS A 72 8.92 -0.91 18.94
C LYS A 72 9.05 0.49 19.55
N ALA A 73 9.14 1.53 18.73
CA ALA A 73 9.19 2.91 19.20
C ALA A 73 7.91 3.29 19.97
N TRP A 74 6.73 2.94 19.43
CA TRP A 74 5.43 3.12 20.08
C TRP A 74 5.34 2.42 21.43
N SER A 75 5.83 1.18 21.56
CA SER A 75 5.85 0.46 22.84
C SER A 75 6.82 1.05 23.87
N LYS A 76 7.77 1.88 23.45
CA LYS A 76 8.76 2.52 24.32
C LYS A 76 8.37 3.94 24.71
N LEU A 77 7.29 4.49 24.14
CA LEU A 77 6.80 5.81 24.50
C LEU A 77 6.31 5.81 25.95
N ASN A 78 6.85 6.72 26.75
CA ASN A 78 6.46 6.93 28.15
C ASN A 78 5.34 7.98 28.29
N THR A 79 4.73 8.38 27.19
CA THR A 79 3.70 9.41 27.12
C THR A 79 2.34 8.75 26.92
N SER A 80 1.32 9.18 27.68
CA SER A 80 -0.04 8.63 27.59
C SER A 80 -0.70 9.06 26.28
N ALA A 81 -0.56 8.23 25.24
CA ALA A 81 -1.12 8.47 23.92
C ALA A 81 -1.87 7.25 23.36
N CYS A 82 -2.84 7.49 22.49
CA CYS A 82 -3.56 6.45 21.75
C CYS A 82 -3.85 6.84 20.30
N LEU A 83 -4.02 5.84 19.44
CA LEU A 83 -4.50 5.96 18.07
C LEU A 83 -5.95 5.51 18.00
N LEU A 84 -6.79 6.30 17.36
CA LEU A 84 -8.21 6.07 17.22
C LEU A 84 -8.61 5.97 15.76
N ASP A 85 -9.59 5.13 15.50
CA ASP A 85 -10.35 5.19 14.26
C ASP A 85 -11.30 6.38 14.32
N ARG A 86 -11.19 7.26 13.33
CA ARG A 86 -11.99 8.48 13.17
C ARG A 86 -13.47 8.19 12.94
N THR A 87 -13.81 7.04 12.37
CA THR A 87 -15.22 6.71 12.05
C THR A 87 -15.95 6.13 13.25
N SER A 88 -15.29 5.21 13.96
CA SER A 88 -15.89 4.45 15.05
C SER A 88 -15.56 4.96 16.45
N GLY A 89 -14.52 5.80 16.58
CA GLY A 89 -14.00 6.25 17.88
C GLY A 89 -13.38 5.12 18.71
N VAL A 90 -13.05 4.00 18.06
CA VAL A 90 -12.43 2.82 18.68
C VAL A 90 -10.92 3.02 18.75
N VAL A 91 -10.33 2.67 19.90
CA VAL A 91 -8.88 2.64 20.09
C VAL A 91 -8.30 1.54 19.21
N ILE A 92 -7.51 1.92 18.21
CA ILE A 92 -6.75 1.00 17.38
C ILE A 92 -5.52 0.53 18.14
N LYS A 93 -4.83 1.47 18.82
CA LYS A 93 -3.60 1.19 19.54
C LYS A 93 -3.39 2.13 20.71
N ALA A 94 -2.90 1.62 21.83
CA ALA A 94 -2.58 2.42 23.01
C ALA A 94 -1.11 2.30 23.38
N THR A 95 -0.57 3.33 24.05
CA THR A 95 0.75 3.26 24.71
C THR A 95 0.63 2.51 26.04
N PRO A 96 1.73 1.96 26.60
CA PRO A 96 1.68 1.26 27.88
C PRO A 96 1.23 2.18 29.04
N THR A 97 1.63 3.45 29.01
CA THR A 97 1.25 4.44 30.03
C THR A 97 -0.24 4.79 29.96
N TRP A 98 -0.82 4.89 28.75
CA TRP A 98 -2.28 5.04 28.57
C TRP A 98 -3.06 3.92 29.25
N ILE A 99 -2.59 2.67 29.09
CA ILE A 99 -3.20 1.50 29.71
C ILE A 99 -3.04 1.53 31.23
N GLN A 100 -1.86 1.93 31.74
CA GLN A 100 -1.61 2.07 33.18
C GLN A 100 -2.49 3.12 33.85
N GLU A 101 -2.84 4.19 33.13
CA GLU A 101 -3.78 5.22 33.60
C GLU A 101 -5.26 4.74 33.61
N GLY A 102 -5.50 3.49 33.24
CA GLY A 102 -6.83 2.89 33.21
C GLY A 102 -7.74 3.50 32.14
N LEU A 103 -7.16 3.96 31.04
CA LEU A 103 -7.88 4.46 29.88
C LEU A 103 -8.27 3.29 28.93
N PRO A 104 -9.21 3.47 27.99
CA PRO A 104 -9.76 2.41 27.16
C PRO A 104 -8.69 1.64 26.41
N LEU A 105 -8.86 0.33 26.42
CA LEU A 105 -7.96 -0.62 25.75
C LEU A 105 -8.20 -0.65 24.24
N GLU A 106 -7.27 -1.27 23.52
CA GLU A 106 -7.43 -1.56 22.10
C GLU A 106 -8.76 -2.32 21.85
N GLY A 107 -9.55 -1.85 20.88
CA GLY A 107 -10.89 -2.36 20.58
C GLY A 107 -12.03 -1.73 21.40
N GLN A 108 -11.75 -0.90 22.41
CA GLN A 108 -12.76 -0.18 23.17
C GLN A 108 -12.96 1.24 22.61
N ARG A 109 -14.18 1.77 22.78
CA ARG A 109 -14.53 3.13 22.35
C ARG A 109 -14.20 4.16 23.41
N LEU A 110 -13.62 5.30 23.00
CA LEU A 110 -13.37 6.40 23.94
C LEU A 110 -14.66 7.05 24.48
N SER A 111 -15.78 6.93 23.77
CA SER A 111 -17.07 7.44 24.21
C SER A 111 -17.61 6.78 25.49
N THR A 112 -17.01 5.66 25.92
CA THR A 112 -17.31 5.07 27.24
C THR A 112 -16.85 5.93 28.41
N LEU A 113 -15.85 6.80 28.22
CA LEU A 113 -15.33 7.66 29.27
C LEU A 113 -15.96 9.04 29.30
N ASP A 114 -16.38 9.56 28.15
CA ASP A 114 -16.92 10.92 28.05
C ASP A 114 -17.93 11.00 26.91
N LEU A 115 -19.18 11.33 27.24
CA LEU A 115 -20.27 11.51 26.28
C LEU A 115 -20.02 12.71 25.35
N THR A 116 -19.23 13.71 25.80
CA THR A 116 -18.86 14.87 24.97
C THR A 116 -17.90 14.48 23.85
N PHE A 117 -17.20 13.35 23.99
CA PHE A 117 -16.24 12.85 23.01
C PHE A 117 -16.87 12.58 21.64
N GLU A 118 -18.11 12.08 21.59
CA GLU A 118 -18.79 11.85 20.30
C GLU A 118 -19.08 13.16 19.56
N THR A 119 -19.31 14.25 20.30
CA THR A 119 -19.49 15.59 19.73
C THR A 119 -18.16 16.12 19.18
N HIS A 120 -17.08 15.92 19.92
CA HIS A 120 -15.71 16.27 19.49
C HIS A 120 -15.25 15.46 18.27
N LEU A 121 -15.58 14.17 18.21
CA LEU A 121 -15.27 13.30 17.09
C LEU A 121 -16.10 13.63 15.85
N LYS A 122 -17.36 14.04 16.01
CA LYS A 122 -18.18 14.61 14.93
C LYS A 122 -17.62 15.94 14.42
N ALA A 123 -17.09 16.80 15.30
CA ALA A 123 -16.44 18.04 14.90
C ALA A 123 -15.15 17.80 14.09
N LEU A 124 -14.47 16.67 14.33
CA LEU A 124 -13.32 16.22 13.56
C LEU A 124 -13.68 15.47 12.28
N LYS A 125 -14.95 15.35 11.88
CA LYS A 125 -15.31 14.85 10.53
C LYS A 125 -14.83 15.83 9.45
N PRO A 126 -14.44 15.35 8.25
CA PRO A 126 -14.02 16.24 7.18
C PRO A 126 -15.18 17.18 6.85
N LEU A 127 -14.91 18.49 6.80
CA LEU A 127 -15.88 19.46 6.30
C LEU A 127 -16.22 19.14 4.84
N GLU A 128 -17.34 19.67 4.33
CA GLU A 128 -17.76 19.49 2.94
C GLU A 128 -16.69 19.94 1.92
N ASP A 129 -15.73 20.77 2.34
CA ASP A 129 -14.57 21.24 1.57
C ASP A 129 -13.34 20.30 1.61
N GLY A 130 -13.45 19.11 2.21
CA GLY A 130 -12.35 18.14 2.36
C GLY A 130 -11.33 18.47 3.46
N ARG A 131 -11.33 19.70 3.98
CA ARG A 131 -10.42 20.12 5.05
C ARG A 131 -10.78 19.49 6.39
N VAL A 132 -9.77 18.96 7.06
CA VAL A 132 -9.87 18.40 8.41
C VAL A 132 -9.39 19.45 9.42
N PRO A 133 -10.11 19.71 10.52
CA PRO A 133 -9.56 20.50 11.62
C PRO A 133 -8.29 19.82 12.13
N THR A 134 -7.15 20.52 12.05
CA THR A 134 -5.81 19.95 12.29
C THR A 134 -5.64 19.46 13.72
N SER A 135 -6.31 20.11 14.68
CA SER A 135 -6.29 19.65 16.06
C SER A 135 -7.48 20.15 16.87
N LEU A 136 -7.91 19.34 17.84
CA LEU A 136 -8.95 19.67 18.80
C LEU A 136 -8.48 19.34 20.21
N ASP A 137 -8.66 20.27 21.13
CA ASP A 137 -8.40 20.03 22.55
C ASP A 137 -9.61 19.33 23.18
N ILE A 138 -9.35 18.27 23.93
CA ILE A 138 -10.34 17.51 24.67
C ILE A 138 -9.89 17.33 26.12
N THR A 139 -10.82 16.99 27.00
CA THR A 139 -10.50 16.61 28.37
C THR A 139 -10.97 15.18 28.61
N ILE A 140 -10.10 14.31 29.11
CA ILE A 140 -10.44 12.92 29.44
C ILE A 140 -10.12 12.70 30.91
N LYS A 141 -11.13 12.29 31.70
CA LYS A 141 -11.01 12.12 33.16
C LYS A 141 -10.38 13.34 33.86
N GLY A 142 -10.72 14.55 33.43
CA GLY A 142 -10.21 15.81 33.99
C GLY A 142 -8.77 16.19 33.58
N LYS A 143 -8.12 15.42 32.69
CA LYS A 143 -6.80 15.75 32.12
C LYS A 143 -6.93 16.27 30.68
N PRO A 144 -6.15 17.30 30.29
CA PRO A 144 -6.21 17.85 28.94
C PRO A 144 -5.42 16.98 27.94
N TYR A 145 -6.03 16.70 26.78
CA TYR A 145 -5.44 16.00 25.66
C TYR A 145 -5.67 16.78 24.37
N LYS A 146 -4.78 16.60 23.40
CA LYS A 146 -4.90 17.10 22.04
C LYS A 146 -5.22 15.92 21.12
N MET A 147 -6.30 16.04 20.37
CA MET A 147 -6.63 15.17 19.24
C MET A 147 -6.07 15.81 17.97
N GLU A 148 -5.33 15.05 17.18
CA GLU A 148 -4.70 15.50 15.95
C GLU A 148 -4.99 14.50 14.85
N ALA A 149 -5.61 14.97 13.76
CA ALA A 149 -5.83 14.14 12.59
C ALA A 149 -4.50 13.99 11.86
N LEU A 150 -4.07 12.76 11.60
CA LEU A 150 -2.84 12.54 10.84
C LEU A 150 -3.08 12.96 9.38
N GLU A 151 -2.19 13.82 8.85
CA GLU A 151 -2.34 14.54 7.58
C GLU A 151 -2.52 13.65 6.33
N GLU A 152 -2.24 12.35 6.44
CA GLU A 152 -2.64 11.40 5.40
C GLU A 152 -4.15 11.12 5.54
N GLU A 153 -4.95 11.99 4.90
CA GLU A 153 -6.43 11.98 4.83
C GLU A 153 -7.05 10.58 4.58
N ALA A 154 -6.30 9.66 3.97
CA ALA A 154 -6.73 8.31 3.63
C ALA A 154 -6.74 7.31 4.81
N LEU A 155 -6.02 7.57 5.90
CA LEU A 155 -5.91 6.58 6.99
C LEU A 155 -7.10 6.61 7.94
N GLY A 156 -7.81 7.75 8.05
CA GLY A 156 -8.91 7.89 8.99
C GLY A 156 -8.49 7.66 10.45
N ILE A 157 -7.22 7.94 10.79
CA ILE A 157 -6.67 7.75 12.13
C ILE A 157 -6.50 9.10 12.82
N ILE A 158 -6.87 9.16 14.10
CA ILE A 158 -6.65 10.30 14.98
C ILE A 158 -5.64 9.90 16.05
N LEU A 159 -4.63 10.74 16.26
CA LEU A 159 -3.72 10.66 17.39
C LEU A 159 -4.30 11.45 18.57
N VAL A 160 -4.38 10.83 19.74
CA VAL A 160 -4.69 11.51 21.00
C VAL A 160 -3.46 11.46 21.89
N GLN A 161 -2.99 12.63 22.31
CA GLN A 161 -1.79 12.78 23.12
C GLN A 161 -2.01 13.83 24.22
N PRO A 162 -1.27 13.80 25.34
CA PRO A 162 -1.48 14.75 26.42
C PRO A 162 -1.12 16.16 25.93
N LYS A 163 -1.87 17.15 26.40
CA LYS A 163 -1.55 18.55 26.16
C LYS A 163 -0.47 18.97 27.16
N HIS A 164 0.73 19.25 26.67
CA HIS A 164 1.82 19.83 27.48
C HIS A 164 1.62 21.33 27.70
#